data_AF-A0A0N0T599-F1
#
_entry.id   AF-A0A0N0T599-F1
#
_cell.length_a   1.000
_cell.length_b   1.000
_cell.length_c   1.000
_cell.angle_alpha   90.00
_cell.angle_beta   90.00
_cell.angle_gamma   90.00
#
_symmetry.space_group_name_H-M   'P 1'
#
loop_
_entity.id
_entity.type
_entity.pdbx_description
1 polymer ?
#
loop_
_entity_poly.entity_id
_entity_poly.type
_entity_poly.pdbx_seq_one_letter_code
_entity_poly.pdbx_strand_id
1 'polypeptide(L)'
;MSDGKTKNIEEVKVGDQVTATDPETGETGARNVTRLIVTDSDKRFNELTLDTRDGPEKLTATHEHPFWVPSLGQWVAAGSLAPDMTLRTPDGTTVTVLANRSYSDHVRTYNLTVDDLHTYYVLAGETPVLVHNSNCQFWSRTDYNGQRMYQRDDLVNPDYFSPADKYGRSNLKRMQQGLAPMGPDGKPLNLHHMLQTQDGPIAEVTHSMHFGNYNQLHWKAGTKIPSGIDRDAFNSWKSQYWKDRAAGFGG
;
A
#
# COMPACT_ATOMS: atom_id res chain seq x y z
N MET A 1 -7.53 -3.68 20.92
CA MET A 1 -6.15 -3.58 21.43
C MET A 1 -5.55 -4.98 21.57
N SER A 2 -4.22 -5.13 21.65
CA SER A 2 -3.59 -6.47 21.78
C SER A 2 -3.84 -7.15 23.12
N ASP A 3 -4.21 -6.39 24.16
CA ASP A 3 -4.55 -6.87 25.50
C ASP A 3 -6.02 -7.31 25.64
N GLY A 4 -6.75 -7.37 24.52
CA GLY A 4 -8.17 -7.75 24.50
C GLY A 4 -9.14 -6.62 24.85
N LYS A 5 -8.66 -5.44 25.25
CA LYS A 5 -9.53 -4.27 25.49
C LYS A 5 -9.90 -3.57 24.18
N THR A 6 -10.97 -2.80 24.23
CA THR A 6 -11.39 -1.88 23.16
C THR A 6 -10.98 -0.46 23.51
N LYS A 7 -10.71 0.35 22.49
CA LYS A 7 -10.32 1.74 22.63
C LYS A 7 -10.80 2.48 21.40
N ASN A 8 -11.38 3.66 21.59
CA ASN A 8 -11.76 4.48 20.45
C ASN A 8 -10.51 4.88 19.66
N ILE A 9 -10.64 4.92 18.33
CA ILE A 9 -9.48 5.13 17.45
C ILE A 9 -8.84 6.51 17.65
N GLU A 10 -9.61 7.52 18.05
CA GLU A 10 -9.13 8.87 18.37
C GLU A 10 -8.32 8.94 19.67
N GLU A 11 -8.41 7.92 20.54
CA GLU A 11 -7.70 7.87 21.81
C GLU A 11 -6.40 7.05 21.75
N VAL A 12 -6.19 6.31 20.65
CA VAL A 12 -5.00 5.49 20.43
C VAL A 12 -3.75 6.38 20.36
N LYS A 13 -2.65 5.93 20.95
CA LYS A 13 -1.38 6.67 21.03
C LYS A 13 -0.26 5.90 20.36
N VAL A 14 0.76 6.63 19.89
CA VAL A 14 2.03 6.02 19.47
C VAL A 14 2.62 5.24 20.66
N GLY A 15 3.03 4.00 20.40
CA GLY A 15 3.50 3.05 21.41
C GLY A 15 2.41 2.13 21.96
N ASP A 16 1.13 2.40 21.71
CA ASP A 16 0.06 1.44 22.01
C ASP A 16 0.24 0.18 21.12
N GLN A 17 -0.24 -0.97 21.61
CA GLN A 17 -0.22 -2.21 20.86
C GLN A 17 -1.61 -2.60 20.36
N VAL A 18 -1.68 -2.94 19.07
CA VAL A 18 -2.89 -3.42 18.41
C VAL A 18 -2.69 -4.84 17.92
N THR A 19 -3.78 -5.59 17.80
CA THR A 19 -3.76 -6.88 17.12
C THR A 19 -3.69 -6.63 15.62
N ALA A 20 -2.76 -7.29 14.96
CA ALA A 20 -2.58 -7.26 13.52
C ALA A 20 -2.46 -8.69 13.00
N THR A 21 -2.79 -8.88 11.72
CA THR A 21 -2.62 -10.16 11.04
C THR A 21 -1.94 -9.96 9.71
N ASP A 22 -0.93 -10.77 9.44
CA ASP A 22 -0.42 -11.00 8.10
C ASP A 22 -1.47 -11.73 7.26
N PRO A 23 -2.04 -11.11 6.23
CA PRO A 23 -3.06 -11.74 5.39
C PRO A 23 -2.50 -12.90 4.53
N GLU A 24 -1.19 -12.94 4.26
CA GLU A 24 -0.56 -13.98 3.43
C GLU A 24 -0.28 -15.25 4.23
N THR A 25 0.28 -15.10 5.43
CA THR A 25 0.65 -16.24 6.29
C THR A 25 -0.45 -16.61 7.30
N GLY A 26 -1.35 -15.68 7.59
CA GLY A 26 -2.36 -15.81 8.65
C GLY A 26 -1.82 -15.56 10.06
N GLU A 27 -0.52 -15.28 10.22
CA GLU A 27 0.09 -14.99 11.52
C GLU A 27 -0.62 -13.79 12.16
N THR A 28 -1.11 -13.99 13.38
CA THR A 28 -1.78 -12.95 14.16
C THR A 28 -0.97 -12.66 15.41
N GLY A 29 -0.70 -11.38 15.66
CA GLY A 29 0.13 -10.98 16.79
C GLY A 29 -0.04 -9.51 17.15
N ALA A 30 0.56 -9.14 18.29
CA ALA A 30 0.66 -7.75 18.69
C ALA A 30 1.65 -7.01 17.79
N ARG A 31 1.30 -5.78 17.41
CA ARG A 31 2.15 -4.85 16.66
C ARG A 31 2.02 -3.44 17.25
N ASN A 32 3.09 -2.66 17.19
CA ASN A 32 3.11 -1.33 17.80
C ASN A 32 2.52 -0.29 16.85
N VAL A 33 1.74 0.64 17.40
CA VAL A 33 1.34 1.86 16.70
C VAL A 33 2.55 2.80 16.65
N THR A 34 3.03 3.07 15.44
CA THR A 34 4.19 3.94 15.18
C THR A 34 3.80 5.35 14.75
N ARG A 35 2.57 5.55 14.24
CA ARG A 35 2.06 6.87 13.85
C ARG A 35 0.53 6.93 13.94
N LEU A 36 0.02 8.10 14.29
CA LEU A 36 -1.39 8.46 14.16
C LEU A 36 -1.59 9.33 12.93
N ILE A 37 -2.61 9.05 12.12
CA ILE A 37 -3.02 9.86 10.99
C ILE A 37 -4.42 10.40 11.29
N VAL A 38 -4.57 11.71 11.12
CA VAL A 38 -5.85 12.41 11.23
C VAL A 38 -6.05 13.17 9.94
N THR A 39 -7.20 12.98 9.29
CA THR A 39 -7.56 13.66 8.04
C THR A 39 -8.85 14.45 8.25
N ASP A 40 -8.83 15.75 7.97
CA ASP A 40 -9.98 16.66 8.16
C ASP A 40 -10.80 16.89 6.88
N SER A 41 -10.37 16.35 5.75
CA SER A 41 -10.85 16.74 4.42
C SER A 41 -11.50 15.62 3.62
N ASP A 42 -11.74 14.45 4.21
CA ASP A 42 -12.34 13.33 3.50
C ASP A 42 -13.79 13.64 3.14
N LYS A 43 -14.16 13.31 1.89
CA LYS A 43 -15.47 13.67 1.32
C LYS A 43 -16.33 12.49 0.92
N ARG A 44 -15.76 11.28 0.86
CA ARG A 44 -16.44 10.08 0.34
C ARG A 44 -16.24 8.92 1.31
N PHE A 45 -17.37 8.33 1.69
CA PHE A 45 -17.46 7.29 2.72
C PHE A 45 -18.35 6.15 2.27
N ASN A 46 -18.18 5.02 2.93
CA ASN A 46 -19.02 3.86 2.82
C ASN A 46 -19.44 3.42 4.23
N GLU A 47 -20.75 3.22 4.42
CA GLU A 47 -21.31 2.54 5.59
C GLU A 47 -21.56 1.08 5.18
N LEU A 48 -20.76 0.18 5.75
CA LEU A 48 -20.90 -1.26 5.61
C LEU A 48 -21.86 -1.77 6.68
N THR A 49 -22.78 -2.66 6.31
CA THR A 49 -23.57 -3.45 7.26
C THR A 49 -23.03 -4.87 7.24
N LEU A 50 -22.61 -5.38 8.39
CA LEU A 50 -21.95 -6.67 8.55
C LEU A 50 -22.82 -7.63 9.37
N ASP A 51 -22.85 -8.89 8.97
CA ASP A 51 -23.60 -9.96 9.66
C ASP A 51 -22.80 -10.48 10.86
N THR A 52 -23.01 -9.89 12.03
CA THR A 52 -22.30 -10.28 13.25
C THR A 52 -23.12 -11.24 14.11
N ARG A 53 -22.48 -11.86 15.11
CA ARG A 53 -23.14 -12.82 16.01
C ARG A 53 -24.29 -12.19 16.80
N ASP A 54 -24.18 -10.89 17.09
CA ASP A 54 -25.18 -10.13 17.85
C ASP A 54 -26.22 -9.44 16.94
N GLY A 55 -26.13 -9.69 15.63
CA GLY A 55 -26.99 -9.13 14.59
C GLY A 55 -26.25 -8.21 13.63
N PRO A 56 -26.96 -7.57 12.69
CA PRO A 56 -26.36 -6.65 11.73
C PRO A 56 -25.76 -5.41 12.40
N GLU A 57 -24.46 -5.20 12.23
CA GLU A 57 -23.73 -4.06 12.77
C GLU A 57 -23.14 -3.18 11.68
N LYS A 58 -22.88 -1.90 12.01
CA LYS A 58 -22.40 -0.91 11.05
C LYS A 58 -20.93 -0.58 11.24
N LEU A 59 -20.24 -0.41 10.13
CA LEU A 59 -18.86 0.09 10.07
C LEU A 59 -18.75 1.19 9.03
N THR A 60 -18.19 2.33 9.41
CA THR A 60 -17.93 3.44 8.49
C THR A 60 -16.45 3.48 8.14
N ALA A 61 -16.14 3.61 6.85
CA ALA A 61 -14.79 3.81 6.36
C ALA A 61 -14.75 4.79 5.18
N THR A 62 -13.57 5.37 4.91
CA THR A 62 -13.34 6.15 3.69
C THR A 62 -13.53 5.27 2.46
N HIS A 63 -13.97 5.86 1.34
CA HIS A 63 -14.30 5.12 0.12
C HIS A 63 -13.17 4.18 -0.37
N GLU A 64 -11.94 4.65 -0.28
CA GLU A 64 -10.74 3.93 -0.74
C GLU A 64 -10.15 2.99 0.31
N HIS A 65 -10.74 2.90 1.51
CA HIS A 65 -10.13 2.15 2.62
C HIS A 65 -10.11 0.65 2.30
N PRO A 66 -8.96 -0.04 2.33
CA PRO A 66 -8.90 -1.45 1.97
C PRO A 66 -9.32 -2.38 3.11
N PHE A 67 -10.08 -3.40 2.75
CA PHE A 67 -10.46 -4.53 3.62
C PHE A 67 -9.93 -5.84 3.01
N TRP A 68 -9.48 -6.76 3.85
CA TRP A 68 -9.01 -8.06 3.36
C TRP A 68 -10.19 -8.99 3.09
N VAL A 69 -10.29 -9.49 1.85
CA VAL A 69 -11.32 -10.44 1.41
C VAL A 69 -10.69 -11.82 1.21
N PRO A 70 -10.85 -12.78 2.16
CA PRO A 70 -10.15 -14.06 2.10
C PRO A 70 -10.49 -14.90 0.88
N SER A 71 -11.74 -14.87 0.41
CA SER A 71 -12.18 -15.63 -0.76
C SER A 71 -11.48 -15.21 -2.06
N LEU A 72 -10.95 -13.99 -2.10
CA LEU A 72 -10.23 -13.43 -3.23
C LEU A 72 -8.71 -13.37 -3.00
N GLY A 73 -8.25 -13.56 -1.76
CA GLY A 73 -6.84 -13.38 -1.40
C GLY A 73 -6.31 -12.00 -1.74
N GLN A 74 -7.15 -10.96 -1.60
CA GLN A 74 -6.78 -9.59 -1.97
C GLN A 74 -7.42 -8.54 -1.07
N TRP A 75 -6.81 -7.36 -1.07
CA TRP A 75 -7.38 -6.14 -0.49
C TRP A 75 -8.40 -5.53 -1.45
N VAL A 76 -9.59 -5.23 -0.95
CA VAL A 76 -10.68 -4.61 -1.70
C VAL A 76 -11.06 -3.30 -1.03
N ALA A 77 -11.13 -2.21 -1.81
CA ALA A 77 -11.56 -0.91 -1.31
C ALA A 77 -13.00 -0.97 -0.77
N ALA A 78 -13.30 -0.18 0.27
CA ALA A 78 -14.63 -0.10 0.89
C ALA A 78 -15.74 0.17 -0.13
N GLY A 79 -15.46 1.02 -1.12
CA GLY A 79 -16.36 1.34 -2.23
C GLY A 79 -16.73 0.18 -3.14
N SER A 80 -15.88 -0.85 -3.18
CA SER A 80 -15.99 -2.00 -4.08
C SER A 80 -16.45 -3.28 -3.38
N LEU A 81 -16.64 -3.26 -2.05
CA LEU A 81 -17.20 -4.39 -1.32
C LEU A 81 -18.66 -4.59 -1.73
N ALA A 82 -18.99 -5.81 -2.15
CA ALA A 82 -20.35 -6.22 -2.50
C ALA A 82 -20.96 -7.06 -1.37
N PRO A 83 -22.31 -7.15 -1.30
CA PRO A 83 -22.98 -8.15 -0.48
C PRO A 83 -22.43 -9.56 -0.73
N ASP A 84 -22.47 -10.40 0.30
CA ASP A 84 -21.94 -11.78 0.34
C ASP A 84 -20.40 -11.90 0.31
N MET A 85 -19.66 -10.81 0.11
CA MET A 85 -18.22 -10.81 0.39
C MET A 85 -17.96 -10.99 1.88
N THR A 86 -16.86 -11.66 2.22
CA THR A 86 -16.50 -11.91 3.61
C THR A 86 -15.20 -11.23 3.99
N LEU A 87 -15.11 -10.74 5.22
CA LEU A 87 -13.97 -10.01 5.76
C LEU A 87 -13.36 -10.82 6.91
N ARG A 88 -12.03 -10.79 7.04
CA ARG A 88 -11.31 -11.59 8.04
C ARG A 88 -11.44 -11.04 9.47
N THR A 89 -11.60 -11.94 10.43
CA THR A 89 -11.57 -11.68 11.88
C THR A 89 -10.25 -12.23 12.50
N PRO A 90 -9.90 -11.87 13.75
CA PRO A 90 -8.64 -12.25 14.39
C PRO A 90 -8.45 -13.76 14.58
N ASP A 91 -9.54 -14.50 14.83
CA ASP A 91 -9.51 -15.95 15.02
C ASP A 91 -9.38 -16.74 13.70
N GLY A 92 -9.24 -16.04 12.57
CA GLY A 92 -9.14 -16.63 11.24
C GLY A 92 -10.49 -16.99 10.61
N THR A 93 -11.60 -16.72 11.28
CA THR A 93 -12.95 -16.82 10.70
C THR A 93 -13.27 -15.57 9.85
N THR A 94 -14.53 -15.44 9.45
CA THR A 94 -14.97 -14.32 8.61
C THR A 94 -16.32 -13.76 9.03
N VAL A 95 -16.55 -12.48 8.73
CA VAL A 95 -17.85 -11.80 8.83
C VAL A 95 -18.37 -11.45 7.43
N THR A 96 -19.68 -11.55 7.19
CA THR A 96 -20.28 -11.31 5.86
C THR A 96 -20.72 -9.86 5.71
N VAL A 97 -20.49 -9.28 4.54
CA VAL A 97 -21.05 -7.98 4.15
C VAL A 97 -22.50 -8.18 3.70
N LEU A 98 -23.45 -7.54 4.37
CA LEU A 98 -24.88 -7.56 4.03
C LEU A 98 -25.26 -6.42 3.10
N ALA A 99 -24.70 -5.24 3.34
CA ALA A 99 -24.98 -4.05 2.53
C ALA A 99 -23.79 -3.10 2.55
N ASN A 100 -23.69 -2.30 1.49
CA ASN A 100 -22.69 -1.26 1.35
C ASN A 100 -23.35 0.00 0.79
N ARG A 101 -23.38 1.08 1.59
CA ARG A 101 -23.98 2.35 1.19
C ARG A 101 -22.90 3.43 1.10
N SER A 102 -22.62 3.88 -0.12
CA SER A 102 -21.77 5.06 -0.33
C SER A 102 -22.50 6.35 0.03
N TYR A 103 -21.79 7.30 0.61
CA TYR A 103 -22.29 8.65 0.88
C TYR A 103 -21.14 9.66 0.89
N SER A 104 -21.48 10.95 0.95
CA SER A 104 -20.51 12.03 1.04
C SER A 104 -20.81 12.88 2.26
N ASP A 105 -19.77 13.20 3.00
CA ASP A 105 -19.84 13.99 4.24
C ASP A 105 -18.47 14.64 4.48
N HIS A 106 -18.37 15.64 5.36
CA HIS A 106 -17.08 16.20 5.80
C HIS A 106 -16.88 15.86 7.27
N VAL A 107 -16.16 14.76 7.51
CA VAL A 107 -15.92 14.24 8.86
C VAL A 107 -14.44 13.98 9.03
N ARG A 108 -13.92 14.28 10.22
CA ARG A 108 -12.57 13.91 10.60
C ARG A 108 -12.45 12.38 10.64
N THR A 109 -11.42 11.85 10.00
CA THR A 109 -11.10 10.42 10.02
C THR A 109 -9.80 10.17 10.77
N TYR A 110 -9.66 8.96 11.27
CA TYR A 110 -8.50 8.50 12.02
C TYR A 110 -7.97 7.22 11.39
N ASN A 111 -6.66 7.10 11.31
CA ASN A 111 -5.98 5.90 10.84
C ASN A 111 -4.65 5.73 11.60
N LEU A 112 -4.11 4.51 11.61
CA LEU A 112 -2.94 4.15 12.40
C LEU A 112 -1.86 3.55 11.50
N THR A 113 -0.61 3.98 11.67
CA THR A 113 0.53 3.17 11.20
C THR A 113 0.92 2.18 12.26
N VAL A 114 0.87 0.91 11.89
CA VAL A 114 1.27 -0.24 12.69
C VAL A 114 2.58 -0.78 12.12
N ASP A 115 3.53 -1.15 12.99
CA ASP A 115 4.80 -1.73 12.54
C ASP A 115 4.61 -3.06 11.81
N ASP A 116 5.56 -3.36 10.92
CA ASP A 116 5.70 -4.63 10.17
C ASP A 116 4.54 -4.93 9.21
N LEU A 117 3.37 -5.29 9.73
CA LEU A 117 2.26 -5.85 8.96
C LEU A 117 1.36 -4.79 8.31
N HIS A 118 1.38 -3.56 8.84
CA HIS A 118 0.53 -2.46 8.36
C HIS A 118 -0.97 -2.79 8.29
N THR A 119 -1.43 -3.77 9.08
CA THR A 119 -2.83 -4.12 9.28
C THR A 119 -3.22 -3.93 10.74
N TYR A 120 -4.51 -3.78 11.01
CA TYR A 120 -5.05 -3.82 12.37
C TYR A 120 -6.54 -4.16 12.33
N TYR A 121 -7.11 -4.47 13.50
CA TYR A 121 -8.54 -4.72 13.63
C TYR A 121 -9.29 -3.48 14.11
N VAL A 122 -10.40 -3.17 13.43
CA VAL A 122 -11.42 -2.21 13.87
C VAL A 122 -12.72 -2.94 14.17
N LEU A 123 -13.52 -2.43 15.08
CA LEU A 123 -14.75 -3.09 15.51
C LEU A 123 -15.96 -2.57 14.72
N ALA A 124 -16.77 -3.49 14.20
CA ALA A 124 -18.16 -3.26 13.82
C ALA A 124 -19.05 -3.83 14.95
N GLY A 125 -19.62 -2.96 15.78
CA GLY A 125 -20.15 -3.37 17.08
C GLY A 125 -19.03 -3.97 17.95
N GLU A 126 -19.15 -5.24 18.32
CA GLU A 126 -18.09 -5.99 19.00
C GLU A 126 -17.25 -6.87 18.05
N THR A 127 -17.57 -6.90 16.75
CA THR A 127 -16.91 -7.79 15.79
C THR A 127 -15.68 -7.13 15.15
N PRO A 128 -14.46 -7.64 15.40
CA PRO A 128 -13.24 -7.14 14.78
C PRO A 128 -13.12 -7.52 13.30
N VAL A 129 -12.78 -6.54 12.46
CA VAL A 129 -12.57 -6.67 11.02
C VAL A 129 -11.16 -6.21 10.67
N LEU A 130 -10.44 -7.03 9.89
CA LEU A 130 -9.08 -6.72 9.44
C LEU A 130 -9.10 -5.59 8.41
N VAL A 131 -8.54 -4.46 8.79
CA VAL A 131 -8.36 -3.29 7.93
C VAL A 131 -6.89 -3.03 7.67
N HIS A 132 -6.64 -2.33 6.58
CA HIS A 132 -5.31 -1.88 6.24
C HIS A 132 -5.04 -0.50 6.85
N ASN A 133 -3.78 -0.24 7.21
CA ASN A 133 -3.30 1.13 7.32
C ASN A 133 -3.38 1.82 5.95
N SER A 134 -4.48 2.52 5.68
CA SER A 134 -4.84 3.12 4.39
C SER A 134 -3.92 4.24 3.86
N ASN A 135 -2.73 4.44 4.43
CA ASN A 135 -1.65 5.23 3.83
C ASN A 135 -0.44 4.38 3.40
N CYS A 136 -0.58 3.06 3.38
CA CYS A 136 0.23 2.21 2.53
C CYS A 136 -0.23 2.39 1.11
N GLN A 137 0.52 3.20 0.41
CA GLN A 137 0.55 3.28 -1.02
C GLN A 137 0.96 1.91 -1.59
N PHE A 138 0.01 1.22 -2.22
CA PHE A 138 0.23 -0.13 -2.73
C PHE A 138 0.94 -0.11 -4.07
N TRP A 139 1.77 -1.12 -4.29
CA TRP A 139 2.24 -1.39 -5.64
C TRP A 139 1.09 -1.94 -6.48
N SER A 140 0.69 -1.20 -7.51
CA SER A 140 -0.24 -1.68 -8.52
C SER A 140 0.51 -2.60 -9.47
N ARG A 141 0.06 -3.85 -9.58
CA ARG A 141 0.62 -4.81 -10.54
C ARG A 141 0.18 -4.46 -11.96
N THR A 142 1.14 -4.38 -12.87
CA THR A 142 0.91 -4.30 -14.32
C THR A 142 1.85 -5.25 -15.07
N ASP A 143 1.56 -5.49 -16.33
CA ASP A 143 2.50 -6.09 -17.28
C ASP A 143 3.12 -4.98 -18.14
N TYR A 144 4.42 -5.05 -18.38
CA TYR A 144 5.12 -4.15 -19.30
C TYR A 144 6.05 -4.98 -20.18
N ASN A 145 5.68 -5.12 -21.46
CA ASN A 145 6.42 -5.93 -22.45
C ASN A 145 6.67 -7.38 -22.00
N GLY A 146 5.70 -8.02 -21.33
CA GLY A 146 5.82 -9.38 -20.81
C GLY A 146 6.57 -9.50 -19.48
N GLN A 147 7.03 -8.37 -18.92
CA GLN A 147 7.68 -8.32 -17.60
C GLN A 147 6.68 -7.83 -16.54
N ARG A 148 6.60 -8.57 -15.43
CA ARG A 148 5.74 -8.18 -14.31
C ARG A 148 6.29 -6.95 -13.61
N MET A 149 5.47 -5.89 -13.58
CA MET A 149 5.79 -4.62 -12.96
C MET A 149 4.90 -4.34 -11.76
N TYR A 150 5.48 -3.67 -10.78
CA TYR A 150 4.82 -3.18 -9.59
C TYR A 150 5.08 -1.67 -9.54
N GLN A 151 4.02 -0.88 -9.77
CA GLN A 151 4.06 0.58 -9.93
C GLN A 151 3.51 1.31 -8.71
N ARG A 152 4.00 2.51 -8.46
CA ARG A 152 3.61 3.38 -7.35
C ARG A 152 3.41 4.80 -7.84
N ASP A 153 2.18 5.14 -8.23
CA ASP A 153 1.83 6.47 -8.74
C ASP A 153 2.15 7.58 -7.73
N ASP A 154 1.95 7.31 -6.45
CA ASP A 154 2.24 8.24 -5.37
C ASP A 154 3.71 8.65 -5.22
N LEU A 155 4.65 7.84 -5.71
CA LEU A 155 6.08 8.19 -5.69
C LEU A 155 6.43 9.20 -6.80
N VAL A 156 5.50 9.42 -7.73
CA VAL A 156 5.70 10.24 -8.93
C VAL A 156 4.79 11.47 -8.86
N ASN A 157 5.37 12.60 -8.43
CA ASN A 157 4.75 13.91 -8.66
C ASN A 157 5.25 14.45 -10.02
N PRO A 158 4.45 14.47 -11.10
CA PRO A 158 4.90 14.89 -12.43
C PRO A 158 5.34 16.36 -12.49
N ASP A 159 4.75 17.22 -11.67
CA ASP A 159 5.01 18.67 -11.64
C ASP A 159 6.16 19.05 -10.71
N TYR A 160 6.75 18.08 -10.00
CA TYR A 160 7.85 18.36 -9.09
C TYR A 160 9.12 18.78 -9.85
N PHE A 161 9.63 19.95 -9.51
CA PHE A 161 10.94 20.47 -9.94
C PHE A 161 11.95 20.26 -8.82
N SER A 162 12.85 19.30 -9.01
CA SER A 162 13.87 19.04 -7.99
C SER A 162 15.00 20.08 -8.07
N PRO A 163 15.42 20.67 -6.94
CA PRO A 163 16.62 21.50 -6.89
C PRO A 163 17.90 20.75 -7.29
N ALA A 164 17.89 19.41 -7.22
CA ALA A 164 19.02 18.58 -7.63
C ALA A 164 19.07 18.33 -9.15
N ASP A 165 18.02 18.68 -9.91
CA ASP A 165 18.05 18.59 -11.37
C ASP A 165 18.77 19.81 -11.95
N LYS A 166 20.02 19.60 -12.39
CA LYS A 166 20.87 20.67 -12.97
C LYS A 166 20.29 21.36 -14.22
N TYR A 167 19.25 20.79 -14.83
CA TYR A 167 18.58 21.37 -16.00
C TYR A 167 17.19 21.95 -15.67
N GLY A 168 16.83 22.02 -14.38
CA GLY A 168 15.55 22.60 -13.95
C GLY A 168 14.33 21.88 -14.51
N ARG A 169 14.42 20.57 -14.74
CA ARG A 169 13.32 19.78 -15.33
C ARG A 169 12.31 19.37 -14.26
N SER A 170 11.03 19.37 -14.64
CA SER A 170 10.01 18.65 -13.88
C SER A 170 10.23 17.13 -13.99
N ASN A 171 9.63 16.37 -13.07
CA ASN A 171 9.61 14.92 -13.14
C ASN A 171 8.99 14.40 -14.43
N LEU A 172 7.90 15.01 -14.93
CA LEU A 172 7.32 14.66 -16.22
C LEU A 172 8.35 14.81 -17.34
N LYS A 173 9.09 15.93 -17.37
CA LYS A 173 10.11 16.16 -18.39
C LYS A 173 11.30 15.21 -18.29
N ARG A 174 11.69 14.82 -17.06
CA ARG A 174 12.71 13.79 -16.83
C ARG A 174 12.27 12.45 -17.41
N MET A 175 11.04 12.00 -17.09
CA MET A 175 10.48 10.75 -17.58
C MET A 175 10.37 10.71 -19.10
N GLN A 176 9.88 11.77 -19.73
CA GLN A 176 9.86 11.91 -21.20
C GLN A 176 11.24 11.80 -21.87
N GLN A 177 12.31 12.08 -21.13
CA GLN A 177 13.71 11.93 -21.57
C GLN A 177 14.31 10.56 -21.20
N GLY A 178 13.51 9.65 -20.63
CA GLY A 178 13.94 8.31 -20.17
C GLY A 178 14.68 8.34 -18.83
N LEU A 179 14.58 9.42 -18.07
CA LEU A 179 15.17 9.54 -16.74
C LEU A 179 14.13 9.24 -15.67
N ALA A 180 14.55 8.54 -14.62
CA ALA A 180 13.69 8.30 -13.46
C ALA A 180 13.23 9.64 -12.85
N PRO A 181 11.95 9.74 -12.43
CA PRO A 181 11.48 10.88 -11.67
C PRO A 181 12.19 10.92 -10.31
N MET A 182 12.24 12.12 -9.73
CA MET A 182 12.73 12.35 -8.38
C MET A 182 11.61 11.98 -7.40
N GLY A 183 11.90 11.02 -6.53
CA GLY A 183 11.00 10.58 -5.48
C GLY A 183 10.91 11.55 -4.31
N PRO A 184 10.04 11.26 -3.33
CA PRO A 184 9.82 12.10 -2.16
C PRO A 184 11.05 12.23 -1.24
N ASP A 185 12.02 11.32 -1.38
CA ASP A 185 13.30 11.39 -0.68
C ASP A 185 14.34 12.29 -1.37
N GLY A 186 13.92 13.05 -2.38
CA GLY A 186 14.77 13.98 -3.12
C GLY A 186 15.79 13.30 -4.02
N LYS A 187 15.64 11.99 -4.31
CA LYS A 187 16.55 11.20 -5.15
C LYS A 187 15.79 10.51 -6.30
N PRO A 188 16.47 10.11 -7.39
CA PRO A 188 15.81 9.39 -8.47
C PRO A 188 15.23 8.05 -7.98
N LEU A 189 14.00 7.74 -8.38
CA LEU A 189 13.39 6.44 -8.11
C LEU A 189 14.22 5.29 -8.72
N ASN A 190 14.08 4.11 -8.12
CA ASN A 190 14.74 2.90 -8.56
C ASN A 190 13.73 1.88 -9.05
N LEU A 191 14.17 1.07 -10.01
CA LEU A 191 13.47 -0.10 -10.50
C LEU A 191 14.18 -1.32 -9.92
N HIS A 192 13.60 -1.90 -8.87
CA HIS A 192 14.17 -3.00 -8.12
C HIS A 192 13.81 -4.33 -8.78
N HIS A 193 14.81 -5.11 -9.23
CA HIS A 193 14.59 -6.48 -9.68
C HIS A 193 14.56 -7.44 -8.49
N MET A 194 13.38 -7.98 -8.19
CA MET A 194 13.18 -8.81 -6.99
C MET A 194 13.92 -10.14 -7.04
N LEU A 195 14.00 -10.77 -8.22
CA LEU A 195 14.67 -12.07 -8.38
C LEU A 195 16.13 -11.95 -8.83
N GLN A 196 16.60 -10.73 -9.13
CA GLN A 196 17.93 -10.47 -9.71
C GLN A 196 18.23 -11.29 -10.98
N THR A 197 17.20 -11.44 -11.82
CA THR A 197 17.22 -12.05 -13.16
C THR A 197 16.67 -11.04 -14.17
N GLN A 198 17.03 -11.19 -15.44
CA GLN A 198 16.63 -10.28 -16.51
C GLN A 198 15.10 -10.10 -16.63
N ASP A 199 14.36 -11.22 -16.64
CA ASP A 199 12.90 -11.23 -16.88
C ASP A 199 12.08 -11.30 -15.58
N GLY A 200 12.75 -11.18 -14.42
CA GLY A 200 12.11 -11.26 -13.12
C GLY A 200 11.19 -10.05 -12.84
N PRO A 201 10.26 -10.17 -11.87
CA PRO A 201 9.42 -9.05 -11.50
C PRO A 201 10.22 -7.83 -11.02
N ILE A 202 9.74 -6.63 -11.35
CA ILE A 202 10.37 -5.35 -10.98
C ILE A 202 9.39 -4.45 -10.21
N ALA A 203 9.88 -3.74 -9.20
CA ALA A 203 9.11 -2.76 -8.41
C ALA A 203 9.71 -1.35 -8.44
N GLU A 204 8.85 -0.33 -8.56
CA GLU A 204 9.20 1.08 -8.36
C GLU A 204 9.42 1.35 -6.86
N VAL A 205 10.63 1.74 -6.46
CA VAL A 205 10.95 1.99 -5.05
C VAL A 205 11.71 3.31 -4.89
N THR A 206 11.62 3.94 -3.72
CA THR A 206 12.46 5.09 -3.39
C THR A 206 13.93 4.68 -3.33
N HIS A 207 14.83 5.65 -3.55
CA HIS A 207 16.26 5.38 -3.40
C HIS A 207 16.61 4.97 -1.98
N SER A 208 16.05 5.66 -0.99
CA SER A 208 16.32 5.40 0.42
C SER A 208 15.85 4.00 0.84
N MET A 209 14.71 3.52 0.34
CA MET A 209 14.28 2.13 0.53
C MET A 209 15.26 1.15 -0.10
N HIS A 210 15.63 1.37 -1.36
CA HIS A 210 16.48 0.44 -2.10
C HIS A 210 17.89 0.30 -1.50
N PHE A 211 18.54 1.42 -1.20
CA PHE A 211 19.91 1.42 -0.71
C PHE A 211 19.98 1.23 0.81
N GLY A 212 19.00 1.73 1.57
CA GLY A 212 18.93 1.52 3.03
C GLY A 212 18.67 0.07 3.42
N ASN A 213 18.04 -0.71 2.52
CA ASN A 213 17.71 -2.12 2.73
C ASN A 213 18.39 -3.05 1.71
N TYR A 214 19.56 -2.64 1.20
CA TYR A 214 20.20 -3.30 0.06
C TYR A 214 20.39 -4.81 0.28
N ASN A 215 20.86 -5.24 1.45
CA ASN A 215 21.11 -6.66 1.72
C ASN A 215 19.82 -7.48 1.86
N GLN A 216 18.74 -6.90 2.34
CA GLN A 216 17.44 -7.56 2.45
C GLN A 216 16.76 -7.71 1.08
N LEU A 217 16.89 -6.68 0.24
CA LEU A 217 16.30 -6.66 -1.10
C LEU A 217 17.09 -7.48 -2.11
N HIS A 218 18.40 -7.60 -1.92
CA HIS A 218 19.28 -8.32 -2.83
C HIS A 218 19.81 -9.60 -2.19
N TRP A 219 19.08 -10.72 -2.34
CA TRP A 219 19.47 -12.01 -1.78
C TRP A 219 20.89 -12.48 -2.17
N LYS A 220 21.40 -12.09 -3.36
CA LYS A 220 22.79 -12.39 -3.79
C LYS A 220 23.86 -11.50 -3.13
N ALA A 221 23.48 -10.45 -2.41
CA ALA A 221 24.43 -9.57 -1.74
C ALA A 221 25.29 -10.36 -0.74
N GLY A 222 26.60 -10.18 -0.79
CA GLY A 222 27.55 -10.95 0.04
C GLY A 222 27.87 -12.36 -0.49
N THR A 223 27.32 -12.77 -1.63
CA THR A 223 27.66 -14.04 -2.30
C THR A 223 28.61 -13.83 -3.49
N LYS A 224 29.22 -14.91 -3.99
CA LYS A 224 30.01 -14.91 -5.23
C LYS A 224 29.16 -15.09 -6.50
N ILE A 225 27.84 -15.13 -6.38
CA ILE A 225 26.93 -15.39 -7.51
C ILE A 225 26.83 -14.11 -8.36
N PRO A 226 27.18 -14.14 -9.65
CA PRO A 226 27.08 -12.96 -10.50
C PRO A 226 25.62 -12.53 -10.73
N SER A 227 25.45 -11.27 -11.10
CA SER A 227 24.15 -10.73 -11.50
C SER A 227 23.70 -11.43 -12.79
N GLY A 228 22.45 -11.87 -12.83
CA GLY A 228 21.83 -12.43 -14.04
C GLY A 228 21.18 -11.36 -14.92
N ILE A 229 21.61 -10.11 -14.77
CA ILE A 229 21.05 -8.93 -15.44
C ILE A 229 22.09 -8.40 -16.42
N ASP A 230 21.71 -8.31 -17.69
CA ASP A 230 22.46 -7.54 -18.67
C ASP A 230 22.25 -6.05 -18.38
N ARG A 231 23.31 -5.36 -17.97
CA ARG A 231 23.23 -3.97 -17.51
C ARG A 231 22.91 -3.01 -18.63
N ASP A 232 23.42 -3.24 -19.83
CA ASP A 232 23.20 -2.34 -20.97
C ASP A 232 21.79 -2.52 -21.54
N ALA A 233 21.35 -3.78 -21.63
CA ALA A 233 19.97 -4.10 -21.98
C ALA A 233 18.99 -3.50 -20.94
N PHE A 234 19.28 -3.69 -19.64
CA PHE A 234 18.43 -3.14 -18.59
C PHE A 234 18.42 -1.60 -18.56
N ASN A 235 19.54 -0.94 -18.79
CA ASN A 235 19.59 0.52 -18.85
C ASN A 235 18.75 1.06 -20.01
N SER A 236 18.80 0.39 -21.16
CA SER A 236 17.98 0.72 -22.33
C SER A 236 16.50 0.49 -22.05
N TRP A 237 16.15 -0.66 -21.48
CA TRP A 237 14.79 -0.99 -21.06
C TRP A 237 14.24 0.00 -20.03
N LYS A 238 15.02 0.35 -19.00
CA LYS A 238 14.64 1.32 -17.96
C LYS A 238 14.38 2.71 -18.54
N SER A 239 15.20 3.13 -19.50
CA SER A 239 15.00 4.41 -20.19
C SER A 239 13.67 4.42 -20.94
N GLN A 240 13.35 3.34 -21.66
CA GLN A 240 12.08 3.23 -22.36
C GLN A 240 10.88 3.15 -21.39
N TYR A 241 11.01 2.36 -20.32
CA TYR A 241 10.01 2.25 -19.27
C TYR A 241 9.59 3.62 -18.74
N TRP A 242 10.53 4.50 -18.37
CA TRP A 242 10.17 5.81 -17.85
C TRP A 242 9.51 6.72 -18.89
N LYS A 243 9.88 6.61 -20.18
CA LYS A 243 9.20 7.36 -21.25
C LYS A 243 7.75 6.93 -21.38
N ASP A 244 7.49 5.63 -21.38
CA ASP A 244 6.14 5.10 -21.49
C ASP A 244 5.32 5.39 -20.23
N ARG A 245 5.96 5.28 -19.05
CA ARG A 245 5.38 5.65 -17.75
C ARG A 245 4.95 7.11 -17.72
N ALA A 246 5.67 8.01 -18.41
CA ALA A 246 5.31 9.43 -18.50
C ALA A 246 3.94 9.66 -19.15
N ALA A 247 3.54 8.81 -20.11
CA ALA A 247 2.27 8.95 -20.82
C ALA A 247 1.06 8.78 -19.88
N GLY A 248 1.21 8.01 -18.79
CA GLY A 248 0.18 7.83 -17.77
C GLY A 248 -0.09 9.07 -16.90
N PHE A 249 0.77 10.09 -16.96
CA PHE A 249 0.66 11.32 -16.16
C PHE A 249 0.39 12.58 -17.01
N GLY A 250 0.30 12.46 -18.34
CA GLY A 250 0.25 13.59 -19.27
C GLY A 250 -1.16 14.05 -19.68
N GLY A 251 -2.13 14.01 -18.77
CA GLY A 251 -3.52 14.46 -18.99
C GLY A 251 -3.76 15.90 -18.57
#